data_AF-A0A1K0JML3-F1
#
_entry.id   AF-A0A1K0JML3-F1
#
_cell.length_a   1.000
_cell.length_b   1.000
_cell.length_c   1.000
_cell.angle_alpha   90.00
_cell.angle_beta   90.00
_cell.angle_gamma   90.00
#
_symmetry.space_group_name_H-M   'P 1'
#
loop_
_entity.id
_entity.type
_entity.pdbx_description
1 polymer ?
#
loop_
_entity_poly.entity_id
_entity_poly.type
_entity_poly.pdbx_seq_one_letter_code
_entity_poly.pdbx_strand_id
1 'polypeptide(L)'
;MTQAATFQLEMDRFIRAPREKVFDAFTSQAALAAWHCPRGMSVQEASADARVGGKYRVVMLGRDGSRHIAAGQYQELNRADYLAYTWYWEAGSLPPELETLIEVTLTDEDSGTRLHMRHSGFPDAQTRDSHMGGWQSVFNRLNDYLDPKGSAGTVTVIGDPRSSYCRTVRMALEEKGVAYTLQPVPPHSPEILEHNPFGRIPALCDGPIAFYETRAILGYIEEAFDGPSLLPQWGATAHARGEQWISVINCHAYDAMVRRYVLQYIFPKGKDGQPDRAVIDAAVPDIAKHLEVLEHAYGSHDYLVGSVMSMADLILAPILAYVGMFPEGAELLAKHPSVQRAQAAIRARPSFAATQPQLS
;
A
#
# COMPACT_ATOMS: atom_id res chain seq x y z
N MET A 1 -26.87 -11.79 38.06
CA MET A 1 -27.28 -11.08 36.83
C MET A 1 -26.63 -11.82 35.68
N THR A 2 -27.41 -12.41 34.79
CA THR A 2 -26.92 -13.06 33.57
C THR A 2 -26.23 -11.98 32.74
N GLN A 3 -24.90 -12.06 32.63
CA GLN A 3 -24.14 -11.17 31.77
C GLN A 3 -24.68 -11.38 30.35
N ALA A 4 -25.23 -10.33 29.74
CA ALA A 4 -25.73 -10.40 28.37
C ALA A 4 -24.59 -10.92 27.47
N ALA A 5 -24.91 -11.79 26.51
CA ALA A 5 -23.93 -12.26 25.55
C ALA A 5 -23.33 -11.04 24.84
N THR A 6 -22.01 -10.84 24.98
CA THR A 6 -21.29 -9.77 24.30
C THR A 6 -20.69 -10.32 23.00
N PHE A 7 -20.38 -9.42 22.07
CA PHE A 7 -19.69 -9.78 20.84
C PHE A 7 -18.18 -9.85 21.10
N GLN A 8 -17.49 -10.68 20.33
CA GLN A 8 -16.03 -10.80 20.36
C GLN A 8 -15.46 -10.93 18.93
N LEU A 9 -14.17 -10.65 18.80
CA LEU A 9 -13.36 -10.94 17.62
C LEU A 9 -12.14 -11.76 18.02
N GLU A 10 -11.65 -12.53 17.07
CA GLU A 10 -10.43 -13.34 17.17
C GLU A 10 -9.54 -13.07 15.97
N MET A 11 -8.22 -13.04 16.20
CA MET A 11 -7.23 -12.74 15.16
C MET A 11 -5.95 -13.53 15.39
N ASP A 12 -5.48 -14.18 14.32
CA ASP A 12 -4.19 -14.86 14.30
C ASP A 12 -3.17 -14.07 13.46
N ARG A 13 -1.93 -14.03 13.94
CA ARG A 13 -0.80 -13.42 13.23
C ARG A 13 0.47 -14.24 13.43
N PHE A 14 1.19 -14.44 12.34
CA PHE A 14 2.55 -14.96 12.38
C PHE A 14 3.54 -13.80 12.34
N ILE A 15 4.47 -13.77 13.30
CA ILE A 15 5.52 -12.76 13.42
C ILE A 15 6.87 -13.48 13.46
N ARG A 16 7.81 -13.10 12.60
CA ARG A 16 9.19 -13.65 12.58
C ARG A 16 10.05 -13.08 13.72
N ALA A 17 9.63 -13.31 14.94
CA ALA A 17 10.34 -12.92 16.16
C ALA A 17 10.10 -13.95 17.28
N PRO A 18 11.03 -14.09 18.23
CA PRO A 18 10.82 -14.90 19.44
C PRO A 18 9.67 -14.38 20.29
N ARG A 19 8.99 -15.27 21.02
CA ARG A 19 7.82 -14.93 21.84
C ARG A 19 8.11 -13.87 22.88
N GLU A 20 9.30 -13.86 23.45
CA GLU A 20 9.74 -12.84 24.41
C GLU A 20 9.71 -11.45 23.79
N LYS A 21 10.16 -11.31 22.54
CA LYS A 21 10.13 -10.01 21.84
C LYS A 21 8.71 -9.58 21.51
N VAL A 22 7.86 -10.52 21.11
CA VAL A 22 6.44 -10.23 20.86
C VAL A 22 5.77 -9.79 22.15
N PHE A 23 5.98 -10.50 23.26
CA PHE A 23 5.47 -10.14 24.58
C PHE A 23 5.98 -8.76 25.05
N ASP A 24 7.28 -8.52 24.92
CA ASP A 24 7.90 -7.25 25.28
C ASP A 24 7.32 -6.08 24.47
N ALA A 25 6.83 -6.33 23.24
CA ALA A 25 6.20 -5.30 22.42
C ALA A 25 4.89 -4.76 23.02
N PHE A 26 4.17 -5.54 23.82
CA PHE A 26 2.92 -5.14 24.50
C PHE A 26 3.16 -4.49 25.87
N THR A 27 4.36 -4.61 26.42
CA THR A 27 4.67 -4.21 27.81
C THR A 27 5.73 -3.10 27.90
N SER A 28 6.52 -2.91 26.83
CA SER A 28 7.48 -1.81 26.73
C SER A 28 6.82 -0.53 26.23
N GLN A 29 6.93 0.55 27.00
CA GLN A 29 6.52 1.89 26.56
C GLN A 29 7.14 2.28 25.21
N ALA A 30 8.44 2.00 25.02
CA ALA A 30 9.13 2.33 23.78
C ALA A 30 8.62 1.51 22.60
N ALA A 31 8.23 0.26 22.82
CA ALA A 31 7.64 -0.56 21.77
C ALA A 31 6.23 -0.10 21.43
N LEU A 32 5.35 0.14 22.41
CA LEU A 32 4.01 0.67 22.18
C LEU A 32 4.04 1.98 21.37
N ALA A 33 5.00 2.87 21.66
CA ALA A 33 5.22 4.10 20.90
C ALA A 33 5.60 3.87 19.42
N ALA A 34 6.15 2.70 19.06
CA ALA A 34 6.60 2.41 17.70
C ALA A 34 5.50 1.79 16.81
N TRP A 35 4.63 0.96 17.38
CA TRP A 35 3.72 0.12 16.58
C TRP A 35 2.23 0.23 16.93
N HIS A 36 1.85 0.70 18.12
CA HIS A 36 0.49 0.51 18.67
C HIS A 36 -0.53 1.54 18.13
N CYS A 37 -0.61 1.67 16.80
CA CYS A 37 -1.63 2.41 16.09
C CYS A 37 -1.85 1.81 14.69
N PRO A 38 -2.94 2.11 14.00
CA PRO A 38 -3.08 1.75 12.59
C PRO A 38 -2.00 2.41 11.71
N ARG A 39 -1.72 1.83 10.54
CA ARG A 39 -1.05 2.52 9.43
C ARG A 39 -1.78 3.82 9.07
N GLY A 40 -1.05 4.83 8.64
CA GLY A 40 -1.57 6.19 8.40
C GLY A 40 -1.79 7.05 9.66
N MET A 41 -1.51 6.49 10.85
CA MET A 41 -1.46 7.22 12.12
C MET A 41 -0.06 7.12 12.74
N SER A 42 0.19 7.96 13.75
CA SER A 42 1.38 7.91 14.59
C SER A 42 0.99 7.83 16.06
N VAL A 43 1.78 7.13 16.88
CA VAL A 43 1.67 7.23 18.33
C VAL A 43 2.45 8.45 18.79
N GLN A 44 1.76 9.42 19.39
CA GLN A 44 2.36 10.65 19.93
C GLN A 44 2.84 10.46 21.37
N GLU A 45 2.08 9.71 22.16
CA GLU A 45 2.39 9.42 23.55
C GLU A 45 2.05 7.95 23.83
N ALA A 46 2.94 7.26 24.54
CA ALA A 46 2.67 5.95 25.10
C ALA A 46 3.17 5.89 26.54
N SER A 47 2.46 5.16 27.40
CA SER A 47 2.91 4.77 28.73
C SER A 47 2.49 3.34 29.04
N ALA A 48 3.31 2.64 29.83
CA ALA A 48 3.02 1.29 30.30
C ALA A 48 3.64 1.05 31.69
N ASP A 49 2.80 0.78 32.68
CA ASP A 49 3.18 0.20 33.97
C ASP A 49 2.95 -1.32 33.90
N ALA A 50 3.92 -2.05 33.34
CA ALA A 50 3.80 -3.47 32.99
C ALA A 50 3.86 -4.41 34.20
N ARG A 51 2.82 -4.36 35.03
CA ARG A 51 2.54 -5.28 36.14
C ARG A 51 1.04 -5.49 36.24
N VAL A 52 0.59 -6.59 36.85
CA VAL A 52 -0.83 -6.80 37.12
C VAL A 52 -1.39 -5.62 37.94
N GLY A 53 -2.50 -5.05 37.47
CA GLY A 53 -3.12 -3.84 38.00
C GLY A 53 -2.46 -2.52 37.54
N GLY A 54 -1.34 -2.58 36.83
CA GLY A 54 -0.71 -1.42 36.21
C GLY A 54 -1.45 -0.96 34.94
N LYS A 55 -1.35 0.33 34.64
CA LYS A 55 -2.08 0.97 33.54
C LYS A 55 -1.21 1.18 32.31
N TYR A 56 -1.83 1.19 31.14
CA TYR A 56 -1.22 1.64 29.89
C TYR A 56 -2.10 2.70 29.22
N ARG A 57 -1.48 3.50 28.35
CA ARG A 57 -2.17 4.54 27.58
C ARG A 57 -1.44 4.81 26.28
N VAL A 58 -2.19 4.98 25.20
CA VAL A 58 -1.67 5.25 23.85
C VAL A 58 -2.48 6.37 23.20
N VAL A 59 -1.80 7.46 22.83
CA VAL A 59 -2.37 8.59 22.09
C VAL A 59 -1.97 8.48 20.64
N MET A 60 -2.95 8.30 19.77
CA MET A 60 -2.79 8.17 18.33
C MET A 60 -3.23 9.45 17.63
N LEU A 61 -2.43 9.90 16.66
CA LEU A 61 -2.70 11.08 15.84
C LEU A 61 -2.78 10.66 14.36
N GLY A 62 -3.94 10.94 13.75
CA GLY A 62 -4.14 10.81 12.31
C GLY A 62 -3.55 12.00 11.55
N ARG A 63 -3.29 11.80 10.25
CA ARG A 63 -2.71 12.83 9.36
C ARG A 63 -3.63 14.03 9.15
N ASP A 64 -4.93 13.84 9.33
CA ASP A 64 -5.96 14.89 9.32
C ASP A 64 -6.04 15.67 10.65
N GLY A 65 -5.20 15.35 11.63
CA GLY A 65 -5.21 15.93 12.97
C GLY A 65 -6.20 15.27 13.93
N SER A 66 -6.93 14.22 13.51
CA SER A 66 -7.77 13.42 14.40
C SER A 66 -6.94 12.81 15.53
N ARG A 67 -7.49 12.83 16.75
CA ARG A 67 -6.81 12.34 17.95
C ARG A 67 -7.65 11.28 18.63
N HIS A 68 -7.05 10.11 18.84
CA HIS A 68 -7.68 8.94 19.45
C HIS A 68 -6.85 8.47 20.64
N ILE A 69 -7.50 8.17 21.76
CA ILE A 69 -6.79 7.80 22.99
C ILE A 69 -7.34 6.49 23.51
N ALA A 70 -6.54 5.44 23.42
CA ALA A 70 -6.81 4.13 23.99
C ALA A 70 -6.08 3.98 25.32
N ALA A 71 -6.72 3.36 26.29
CA ALA A 71 -6.14 3.09 27.60
C ALA A 71 -6.72 1.80 28.19
N GLY A 72 -6.09 1.33 29.26
CA GLY A 72 -6.54 0.16 29.98
C GLY A 72 -5.62 -0.25 31.11
N GLN A 73 -5.88 -1.44 31.66
CA GLN A 73 -5.14 -2.01 32.78
C GLN A 73 -4.73 -3.45 32.47
N TYR A 74 -3.49 -3.81 32.79
CA TYR A 74 -3.02 -5.20 32.70
C TYR A 74 -3.71 -6.05 33.78
N GLN A 75 -4.39 -7.10 33.35
CA GLN A 75 -5.11 -8.05 34.22
C GLN A 75 -4.26 -9.29 34.50
N GLU A 76 -3.51 -9.77 33.51
CA GLU A 76 -2.63 -10.94 33.64
C GLU A 76 -1.41 -10.78 32.73
N LEU A 77 -0.24 -11.20 33.23
CA LEU A 77 1.03 -11.16 32.51
C LEU A 77 1.81 -12.44 32.80
N ASN A 78 1.76 -13.41 31.89
CA ASN A 78 2.63 -14.58 31.88
C ASN A 78 3.66 -14.44 30.76
N ARG A 79 4.90 -14.11 31.14
CA ARG A 79 5.96 -13.72 30.21
C ARG A 79 6.12 -14.78 29.09
N ALA A 80 6.10 -14.30 27.85
CA ALA A 80 6.25 -15.08 26.61
C ALA A 80 5.13 -16.08 26.27
N ASP A 81 4.11 -16.24 27.12
CA ASP A 81 3.01 -17.17 26.88
C ASP A 81 1.67 -16.46 26.69
N TYR A 82 1.35 -15.51 27.58
CA TYR A 82 0.00 -14.95 27.66
C TYR A 82 -0.02 -13.55 28.31
N LEU A 83 -0.86 -12.67 27.79
CA LEU A 83 -1.24 -11.44 28.48
C LEU A 83 -2.72 -11.13 28.32
N ALA A 84 -3.32 -10.54 29.35
CA ALA A 84 -4.67 -10.00 29.33
C ALA A 84 -4.68 -8.56 29.83
N TYR A 85 -5.39 -7.68 29.14
CA TYR A 85 -5.52 -6.28 29.51
C TYR A 85 -6.84 -5.69 29.04
N THR A 86 -7.38 -4.76 29.83
CA THR A 86 -8.62 -4.07 29.45
C THR A 86 -8.35 -3.04 28.35
N TRP A 87 -9.40 -2.63 27.66
CA TRP A 87 -9.36 -1.63 26.61
C TRP A 87 -10.58 -0.72 26.73
N TYR A 88 -10.34 0.60 26.70
CA TYR A 88 -11.40 1.59 26.58
C TYR A 88 -10.88 2.83 25.83
N TRP A 89 -11.80 3.64 25.33
CA TRP A 89 -11.50 4.89 24.65
C TRP A 89 -11.67 6.07 25.62
N GLU A 90 -10.58 6.76 26.00
CA GLU A 90 -10.67 8.02 26.76
C GLU A 90 -11.30 9.13 25.89
N ALA A 91 -10.91 9.14 24.62
CA ALA A 91 -11.46 10.00 23.58
C ALA A 91 -11.44 9.21 22.27
N GLY A 92 -12.63 8.95 21.71
CA GLY A 92 -12.77 8.10 20.54
C GLY A 92 -14.23 7.81 20.19
N SER A 93 -14.42 6.73 19.44
CA SER A 93 -15.69 6.36 18.81
C SER A 93 -16.66 5.59 19.70
N LEU A 94 -16.27 5.23 20.93
CA LEU A 94 -17.14 4.55 21.91
C LEU A 94 -17.28 5.36 23.19
N PRO A 95 -18.36 5.13 23.97
CA PRO A 95 -18.50 5.69 25.31
C PRO A 95 -17.28 5.34 26.18
N PRO A 96 -16.71 6.28 26.93
CA PRO A 96 -15.55 6.02 27.80
C PRO A 96 -15.79 4.97 28.88
N GLU A 97 -17.07 4.70 29.20
CA GLU A 97 -17.50 3.73 30.20
C GLU A 97 -17.53 2.29 29.66
N LEU A 98 -17.43 2.12 28.34
CA LEU A 98 -17.36 0.79 27.74
C LEU A 98 -15.92 0.27 27.82
N GLU A 99 -15.72 -0.62 28.79
CA GLU A 99 -14.48 -1.38 28.93
C GLU A 99 -14.63 -2.77 28.30
N THR A 100 -13.70 -3.12 27.42
CA THR A 100 -13.58 -4.43 26.77
C THR A 100 -12.31 -5.14 27.25
N LEU A 101 -12.16 -6.43 26.95
CA LEU A 101 -11.01 -7.24 27.36
C LEU A 101 -10.27 -7.78 26.15
N ILE A 102 -8.95 -7.59 26.12
CA ILE A 102 -8.03 -8.17 25.14
C ILE A 102 -7.19 -9.24 25.83
N GLU A 103 -7.12 -10.40 25.19
CA GLU A 103 -6.32 -11.54 25.60
C GLU A 103 -5.44 -11.95 24.43
N VAL A 104 -4.14 -12.09 24.67
CA VAL A 104 -3.15 -12.47 23.66
C VAL A 104 -2.44 -13.71 24.14
N THR A 105 -2.53 -14.78 23.36
CA THR A 105 -1.78 -16.02 23.54
C THR A 105 -0.66 -16.09 22.53
N LEU A 106 0.54 -16.43 23.00
CA LEU A 106 1.75 -16.53 22.18
C LEU A 106 2.22 -17.99 22.19
N THR A 107 2.36 -18.57 21.00
CA THR A 107 2.86 -19.94 20.82
C THR A 107 4.01 -19.96 19.82
N ASP A 108 4.96 -20.86 20.04
CA ASP A 108 6.08 -21.03 19.10
C ASP A 108 5.56 -21.60 17.78
N GLU A 109 6.02 -21.06 16.66
CA GLU A 109 5.73 -21.58 15.32
C GLU A 109 6.99 -21.49 14.46
N ASP A 110 7.55 -22.64 14.07
CA ASP A 110 8.77 -22.88 13.26
C ASP A 110 9.90 -21.82 13.32
N SER A 111 9.66 -20.64 12.74
CA SER A 111 10.61 -19.55 12.56
C SER A 111 10.20 -18.24 13.23
N GLY A 112 9.25 -18.28 14.17
CA GLY A 112 8.69 -17.12 14.82
C GLY A 112 7.64 -17.47 15.87
N THR A 113 6.68 -16.58 16.03
CA THR A 113 5.61 -16.66 17.02
C THR A 113 4.28 -16.60 16.31
N ARG A 114 3.37 -17.50 16.71
CA ARG A 114 1.95 -17.34 16.46
C ARG A 114 1.33 -16.54 17.60
N LEU A 115 0.81 -15.37 17.26
CA LEU A 115 0.01 -14.52 18.13
C LEU A 115 -1.47 -14.79 17.84
N HIS A 116 -2.21 -15.22 18.85
CA HIS A 116 -3.67 -15.30 18.81
C HIS A 116 -4.25 -14.28 19.77
N MET A 117 -5.01 -13.31 19.24
CA MET A 117 -5.71 -12.29 20.03
C MET A 117 -7.20 -12.59 20.06
N ARG A 118 -7.79 -12.59 21.26
CA ARG A 118 -9.24 -12.53 21.47
C ARG A 118 -9.58 -11.18 22.11
N HIS A 119 -10.52 -10.44 21.53
CA HIS A 119 -11.01 -9.18 22.09
C HIS A 119 -12.53 -9.30 22.27
N SER A 120 -12.98 -9.23 23.52
CA SER A 120 -14.37 -9.49 23.94
C SER A 120 -14.98 -8.33 24.73
N GLY A 121 -16.30 -8.34 24.87
CA GLY A 121 -17.03 -7.32 25.62
C GLY A 121 -17.71 -6.26 24.74
N PHE A 122 -17.75 -6.45 23.42
CA PHE A 122 -18.39 -5.48 22.53
C PHE A 122 -19.93 -5.53 22.67
N PRO A 123 -20.60 -4.36 22.65
CA PRO A 123 -22.06 -4.27 22.83
C PRO A 123 -22.83 -4.75 21.61
N ASP A 124 -22.23 -4.64 20.42
CA ASP A 124 -22.86 -4.97 19.14
C ASP A 124 -21.81 -5.41 18.09
N ALA A 125 -22.32 -6.02 17.01
CA ALA A 125 -21.50 -6.52 15.91
C ALA A 125 -20.76 -5.39 15.16
N GLN A 126 -21.40 -4.23 14.98
CA GLN A 126 -20.84 -3.09 14.24
C GLN A 126 -19.58 -2.57 14.93
N THR A 127 -19.62 -2.42 16.24
CA THR A 127 -18.48 -2.01 17.07
C THR A 127 -17.34 -3.03 16.95
N ARG A 128 -17.66 -4.32 17.08
CA ARG A 128 -16.71 -5.42 16.94
C ARG A 128 -16.05 -5.43 15.54
N ASP A 129 -16.83 -5.22 14.48
CA ASP A 129 -16.33 -5.21 13.09
C ASP A 129 -15.42 -4.00 12.81
N SER A 130 -15.77 -2.83 13.37
CA SER A 130 -14.91 -1.64 13.31
C SER A 130 -13.56 -1.87 14.01
N HIS A 131 -13.56 -2.50 15.19
CA HIS A 131 -12.31 -2.84 15.89
C HIS A 131 -11.50 -3.89 15.13
N MET A 132 -12.16 -4.87 14.51
CA MET A 132 -11.49 -5.86 13.66
C MET A 132 -10.71 -5.18 12.52
N GLY A 133 -11.31 -4.21 11.84
CA GLY A 133 -10.62 -3.43 10.79
C GLY A 133 -9.41 -2.66 11.33
N GLY A 134 -9.54 -1.98 12.47
CA GLY A 134 -8.44 -1.28 13.12
C GLY A 134 -7.29 -2.20 13.52
N TRP A 135 -7.59 -3.32 14.18
CA TRP A 135 -6.58 -4.29 14.62
C TRP A 135 -5.84 -4.94 13.47
N GLN A 136 -6.47 -5.14 12.31
CA GLN A 136 -5.77 -5.67 11.14
C GLN A 136 -4.59 -4.78 10.75
N SER A 137 -4.81 -3.47 10.70
CA SER A 137 -3.78 -2.47 10.38
C SER A 137 -2.74 -2.31 11.51
N VAL A 138 -3.18 -2.31 12.77
CA VAL A 138 -2.30 -2.24 13.95
C VAL A 138 -1.32 -3.41 13.97
N PHE A 139 -1.78 -4.64 13.70
CA PHE A 139 -0.89 -5.80 13.67
C PHE A 139 0.04 -5.84 12.47
N ASN A 140 -0.30 -5.19 11.35
CA ASN A 140 0.66 -5.02 10.26
C ASN A 140 1.85 -4.13 10.72
N ARG A 141 1.61 -3.08 11.52
CA ARG A 141 2.71 -2.30 12.15
C ARG A 141 3.50 -3.09 13.18
N LEU A 142 2.84 -3.96 13.96
CA LEU A 142 3.53 -4.86 14.88
C LEU A 142 4.50 -5.78 14.12
N ASN A 143 4.08 -6.32 12.97
CA ASN A 143 4.95 -7.09 12.09
C ASN A 143 6.12 -6.26 11.60
N ASP A 144 5.91 -5.04 11.09
CA ASP A 144 7.01 -4.17 10.64
C ASP A 144 8.05 -3.92 11.73
N TYR A 145 7.58 -3.76 12.97
CA TYR A 145 8.43 -3.47 14.13
C TYR A 145 9.29 -4.68 14.56
N LEU A 146 8.75 -5.90 14.43
CA LEU A 146 9.36 -7.11 14.98
C LEU A 146 10.01 -8.02 13.94
N ASP A 147 9.44 -8.11 12.73
CA ASP A 147 9.95 -8.96 11.66
C ASP A 147 11.22 -8.32 11.06
N PRO A 148 12.35 -9.06 10.97
CA PRO A 148 13.56 -8.58 10.31
C PRO A 148 13.37 -8.14 8.86
N LYS A 149 12.30 -8.58 8.19
CA LYS A 149 11.94 -8.14 6.83
C LYS A 149 11.21 -6.79 6.81
N GLY A 150 10.90 -6.21 7.97
CA GLY A 150 10.08 -5.01 8.09
C GLY A 150 8.74 -5.19 7.38
N SER A 151 8.33 -4.16 6.63
CA SER A 151 7.08 -4.19 5.86
C SER A 151 7.02 -5.27 4.78
N ALA A 152 8.15 -5.83 4.33
CA ALA A 152 8.11 -6.96 3.38
C ALA A 152 7.58 -8.26 4.02
N GLY A 153 7.41 -8.30 5.34
CA GLY A 153 6.73 -9.39 6.05
C GLY A 153 5.21 -9.40 5.84
N THR A 154 4.60 -8.27 5.46
CA THR A 154 3.15 -8.16 5.22
C THR A 154 2.81 -7.64 3.84
N VAL A 155 3.63 -6.73 3.29
CA VAL A 155 3.41 -6.06 2.00
C VAL A 155 3.90 -6.96 0.86
N THR A 156 2.96 -7.41 0.02
CA THR A 156 3.23 -8.20 -1.17
C THR A 156 2.59 -7.57 -2.40
N VAL A 157 3.39 -7.33 -3.45
CA VAL A 157 2.92 -6.95 -4.78
C VAL A 157 2.79 -8.21 -5.62
N ILE A 158 1.60 -8.46 -6.16
CA ILE A 158 1.29 -9.67 -6.94
C ILE A 158 1.09 -9.26 -8.40
N GLY A 159 1.99 -9.70 -9.28
CA GLY A 159 1.89 -9.42 -10.72
C GLY A 159 3.22 -9.48 -11.49
N ASP A 160 3.11 -9.57 -12.81
CA ASP A 160 4.27 -9.62 -13.72
C ASP A 160 5.10 -8.33 -13.65
N PRO A 161 6.42 -8.39 -13.35
CA PRO A 161 7.28 -7.21 -13.25
C PRO A 161 7.40 -6.40 -14.54
N ARG A 162 7.06 -6.97 -15.70
CA ARG A 162 7.07 -6.27 -17.00
C ARG A 162 5.86 -5.37 -17.18
N SER A 163 4.77 -5.59 -16.43
CA SER A 163 3.58 -4.73 -16.48
C SER A 163 3.91 -3.30 -16.05
N SER A 164 3.51 -2.32 -16.85
CA SER A 164 3.70 -0.89 -16.52
C SER A 164 3.04 -0.55 -15.20
N TYR A 165 1.85 -1.10 -14.92
CA TYR A 165 1.13 -0.88 -13.66
C TYR A 165 1.74 -1.60 -12.46
N CYS A 166 2.25 -2.82 -12.64
CA CYS A 166 3.00 -3.50 -11.57
C CYS A 166 4.25 -2.70 -11.20
N ARG A 167 4.95 -2.20 -12.22
CA ARG A 167 6.09 -1.31 -12.05
C ARG A 167 5.74 0.00 -11.35
N THR A 168 4.60 0.63 -11.67
CA THR A 168 4.11 1.83 -10.97
C THR A 168 3.92 1.58 -9.46
N VAL A 169 3.26 0.49 -9.07
CA VAL A 169 3.05 0.16 -7.64
C VAL A 169 4.39 -0.02 -6.94
N ARG A 170 5.32 -0.75 -7.56
CA ARG A 170 6.67 -0.93 -7.01
C ARG A 170 7.40 0.40 -6.87
N MET A 171 7.35 1.28 -7.88
CA MET A 171 7.98 2.59 -7.79
C MET A 171 7.41 3.41 -6.63
N ALA A 172 6.09 3.38 -6.40
CA ALA A 172 5.48 4.07 -5.27
C ALA A 172 5.97 3.55 -3.91
N LEU A 173 6.14 2.24 -3.76
CA LEU A 173 6.71 1.64 -2.56
C LEU A 173 8.17 2.06 -2.36
N GLU A 174 8.99 2.04 -3.42
CA GLU A 174 10.38 2.52 -3.37
C GLU A 174 10.47 4.00 -2.98
N GLU A 175 9.60 4.85 -3.54
CA GLU A 175 9.54 6.29 -3.20
C GLU A 175 9.17 6.54 -1.75
N LYS A 176 8.31 5.69 -1.17
CA LYS A 176 7.94 5.71 0.25
C LYS A 176 8.98 5.05 1.17
N GLY A 177 9.98 4.35 0.60
CA GLY A 177 10.94 3.56 1.37
C GLY A 177 10.32 2.32 2.04
N VAL A 178 9.23 1.79 1.47
CA VAL A 178 8.50 0.63 2.00
C VAL A 178 9.08 -0.63 1.38
N ALA A 179 9.60 -1.53 2.23
CA ALA A 179 10.03 -2.85 1.80
C ALA A 179 8.81 -3.71 1.41
N TYR A 180 8.94 -4.50 0.34
CA TYR A 180 7.86 -5.37 -0.14
C TYR A 180 8.42 -6.67 -0.71
N THR A 181 7.57 -7.70 -0.75
CA THR A 181 7.82 -8.92 -1.53
C THR A 181 7.13 -8.79 -2.90
N LEU A 182 7.81 -9.17 -3.99
CA LEU A 182 7.18 -9.32 -5.30
C LEU A 182 6.87 -10.79 -5.53
N GLN A 183 5.60 -11.09 -5.85
CA GLN A 183 5.15 -12.40 -6.31
C GLN A 183 4.81 -12.31 -7.81
N PRO A 184 5.72 -12.77 -8.70
CA PRO A 184 5.50 -12.68 -10.14
C PRO A 184 4.42 -13.66 -10.58
N VAL A 185 3.32 -13.14 -11.13
CA VAL A 185 2.25 -13.95 -11.75
C VAL A 185 1.78 -13.29 -13.05
N PRO A 186 1.45 -14.07 -14.10
CA PRO A 186 0.91 -13.50 -15.32
C PRO A 186 -0.55 -13.05 -15.11
N PRO A 187 -1.06 -12.11 -15.93
CA PRO A 187 -2.48 -11.76 -15.91
C PRO A 187 -3.34 -12.98 -16.25
N HIS A 188 -4.54 -13.04 -15.67
CA HIS A 188 -5.54 -14.09 -15.87
C HIS A 188 -5.12 -15.50 -15.39
N SER A 189 -4.05 -15.61 -14.60
CA SER A 189 -3.67 -16.84 -13.91
C SER A 189 -4.62 -17.19 -12.76
N PRO A 190 -4.74 -18.47 -12.37
CA PRO A 190 -5.48 -18.86 -11.17
C PRO A 190 -5.06 -18.08 -9.92
N GLU A 191 -3.75 -17.87 -9.75
CA GLU A 191 -3.17 -17.18 -8.59
C GLU A 191 -3.66 -15.73 -8.47
N ILE A 192 -3.68 -14.96 -9.57
CA ILE A 192 -4.17 -13.57 -9.49
C ILE A 192 -5.69 -13.50 -9.34
N LEU A 193 -6.45 -14.52 -9.76
CA LEU A 193 -7.91 -14.54 -9.62
C LEU A 193 -8.35 -14.65 -8.15
N GLU A 194 -7.50 -15.15 -7.27
CA GLU A 194 -7.73 -15.15 -5.81
C GLU A 194 -7.71 -13.73 -5.21
N HIS A 195 -7.04 -12.78 -5.88
CA HIS A 195 -6.86 -11.41 -5.39
C HIS A 195 -7.57 -10.35 -6.24
N ASN A 196 -7.80 -10.64 -7.51
CA ASN A 196 -8.45 -9.75 -8.47
C ASN A 196 -9.43 -10.54 -9.35
N PRO A 197 -10.76 -10.37 -9.16
CA PRO A 197 -11.76 -11.15 -9.89
C PRO A 197 -11.79 -10.89 -11.40
N PHE A 198 -11.14 -9.81 -11.88
CA PHE A 198 -11.01 -9.51 -13.31
C PHE A 198 -9.74 -10.11 -13.94
N GLY A 199 -8.92 -10.81 -13.16
CA GLY A 199 -7.65 -11.40 -13.59
C GLY A 199 -6.63 -10.37 -14.05
N ARG A 200 -6.75 -9.10 -13.63
CA ARG A 200 -5.80 -8.04 -13.95
C ARG A 200 -4.69 -7.96 -12.89
N ILE A 201 -3.54 -7.45 -13.30
CA ILE A 201 -2.40 -7.17 -12.42
C ILE A 201 -2.13 -5.66 -12.40
N PRO A 202 -1.56 -5.11 -11.31
CA PRO A 202 -1.19 -5.81 -10.06
C PRO A 202 -2.35 -5.95 -9.06
N ALA A 203 -2.14 -6.79 -8.06
CA ALA A 203 -2.81 -6.71 -6.75
C ALA A 203 -1.77 -6.39 -5.66
N LEU A 204 -2.22 -5.83 -4.53
CA LEU A 204 -1.40 -5.57 -3.35
C LEU A 204 -2.04 -6.25 -2.13
N CYS A 205 -1.25 -6.96 -1.34
CA CYS A 205 -1.62 -7.41 0.00
C CYS A 205 -0.80 -6.67 1.05
N ASP A 206 -1.41 -6.33 2.19
CA ASP A 206 -0.75 -5.96 3.44
C ASP A 206 -1.31 -6.83 4.57
N GLY A 207 -0.64 -7.95 4.84
CA GLY A 207 -1.16 -8.98 5.73
C GLY A 207 -2.46 -9.57 5.17
N PRO A 208 -3.57 -9.59 5.93
CA PRO A 208 -4.85 -10.10 5.42
C PRO A 208 -5.62 -9.10 4.56
N ILE A 209 -5.16 -7.85 4.46
CA ILE A 209 -5.83 -6.80 3.68
C ILE A 209 -5.34 -6.91 2.24
N ALA A 210 -6.27 -6.91 1.27
CA ALA A 210 -5.94 -7.00 -0.15
C ALA A 210 -6.68 -5.94 -0.98
N PHE A 211 -5.99 -5.42 -1.98
CA PHE A 211 -6.51 -4.42 -2.91
C PHE A 211 -6.11 -4.77 -4.34
N TYR A 212 -6.97 -4.40 -5.29
CA TYR A 212 -6.67 -4.38 -6.72
C TYR A 212 -7.07 -3.02 -7.31
N GLU A 213 -6.71 -2.78 -8.57
CA GLU A 213 -6.67 -1.47 -9.24
C GLU A 213 -5.50 -0.59 -8.81
N THR A 214 -4.63 -0.25 -9.78
CA THR A 214 -3.39 0.50 -9.56
C THR A 214 -3.64 1.82 -8.81
N ARG A 215 -4.68 2.59 -9.19
CA ARG A 215 -4.97 3.87 -8.52
C ARG A 215 -5.41 3.66 -7.06
N ALA A 216 -6.20 2.64 -6.77
CA ALA A 216 -6.61 2.33 -5.40
C ALA A 216 -5.40 1.90 -4.56
N ILE A 217 -4.54 1.05 -5.11
CA ILE A 217 -3.28 0.62 -4.49
C ILE A 217 -2.38 1.82 -4.16
N LEU A 218 -2.20 2.76 -5.10
CA LEU A 218 -1.41 3.98 -4.85
C LEU A 218 -2.03 4.87 -3.75
N GLY A 219 -3.36 4.96 -3.70
CA GLY A 219 -4.07 5.69 -2.64
C GLY A 219 -3.81 5.09 -1.26
N TYR A 220 -3.91 3.77 -1.15
CA TYR A 220 -3.56 3.05 0.06
C TYR A 220 -2.10 3.28 0.46
N ILE A 221 -1.16 3.19 -0.49
CA ILE A 221 0.26 3.43 -0.21
C ILE A 221 0.50 4.85 0.32
N GLU A 222 -0.15 5.86 -0.29
CA GLU A 222 -0.05 7.25 0.14
C GLU A 222 -0.55 7.45 1.56
N GLU A 223 -1.72 6.90 1.90
CA GLU A 223 -2.37 7.10 3.19
C GLU A 223 -1.74 6.25 4.30
N ALA A 224 -1.35 5.02 4.01
CA ALA A 224 -0.92 4.03 5.00
C ALA A 224 0.55 4.19 5.42
N PHE A 225 1.44 4.60 4.51
CA PHE A 225 2.88 4.61 4.75
C PHE A 225 3.46 6.02 4.78
N ASP A 226 4.42 6.21 5.67
CA ASP A 226 5.19 7.45 5.79
C ASP A 226 6.14 7.62 4.60
N GLY A 227 6.82 8.76 4.52
CA GLY A 227 7.68 9.13 3.41
C GLY A 227 7.08 10.22 2.52
N PRO A 228 7.76 10.56 1.40
CA PRO A 228 7.33 11.61 0.49
C PRO A 228 5.88 11.43 0.03
N SER A 229 5.11 12.53 -0.05
CA SER A 229 3.75 12.46 -0.59
C SER A 229 3.79 12.18 -2.09
N LEU A 230 2.89 11.30 -2.54
CA LEU A 230 2.66 10.99 -3.95
C LEU A 230 1.54 11.85 -4.54
N LEU A 231 0.98 12.79 -3.77
CA LEU A 231 -0.03 13.73 -4.24
C LEU A 231 0.62 15.03 -4.70
N PRO A 232 0.02 15.72 -5.68
CA PRO A 232 0.44 17.07 -6.02
C PRO A 232 0.37 18.03 -4.83
N GLN A 233 1.29 18.99 -4.74
CA GLN A 233 1.23 20.05 -3.73
C GLN A 233 0.06 21.01 -3.98
N TRP A 234 -0.32 21.77 -2.94
CA TRP A 234 -1.28 22.89 -2.98
C TRP A 234 -2.78 22.52 -2.96
N GLY A 235 -3.12 21.38 -2.35
CA GLY A 235 -4.47 21.09 -1.87
C GLY A 235 -5.45 20.59 -2.94
N ALA A 236 -6.75 20.75 -2.68
CA ALA A 236 -7.81 20.03 -3.40
C ALA A 236 -7.80 20.22 -4.93
N THR A 237 -7.53 21.44 -5.43
CA THR A 237 -7.47 21.71 -6.87
C THR A 237 -6.32 20.98 -7.55
N ALA A 238 -5.15 20.93 -6.91
CA ALA A 238 -3.99 20.22 -7.45
C ALA A 238 -4.21 18.70 -7.40
N HIS A 239 -4.82 18.19 -6.32
CA HIS A 239 -5.20 16.78 -6.21
C HIS A 239 -6.19 16.40 -7.33
N ALA A 240 -7.22 17.21 -7.56
CA ALA A 240 -8.18 17.00 -8.65
C ALA A 240 -7.49 17.01 -10.04
N ARG A 241 -6.49 17.88 -10.24
CA ARG A 241 -5.69 17.86 -11.48
C ARG A 241 -4.84 16.61 -11.60
N GLY A 242 -4.28 16.10 -10.50
CA GLY A 242 -3.58 14.82 -10.46
C GLY A 242 -4.50 13.68 -10.89
N GLU A 243 -5.69 13.59 -10.29
CA GLU A 243 -6.70 12.59 -10.66
C GLU A 243 -7.18 12.71 -12.11
N GLN A 244 -7.31 13.94 -12.61
CA GLN A 244 -7.62 14.16 -14.03
C GLN A 244 -6.56 13.49 -14.91
N TRP A 245 -5.27 13.70 -14.63
CA TRP A 245 -4.22 13.09 -15.43
C TRP A 245 -4.17 11.57 -15.31
N ILE A 246 -4.37 11.02 -14.12
CA ILE A 246 -4.49 9.57 -13.92
C ILE A 246 -5.64 9.01 -14.77
N SER A 247 -6.79 9.69 -14.76
CA SER A 247 -7.96 9.32 -15.57
C SER A 247 -7.67 9.42 -17.06
N VAL A 248 -7.01 10.49 -17.50
CA VAL A 248 -6.61 10.66 -18.91
C VAL A 248 -5.69 9.53 -19.37
N ILE A 249 -4.72 9.17 -18.55
CA ILE A 249 -3.78 8.09 -18.86
C ILE A 249 -4.53 6.76 -18.97
N ASN A 250 -5.32 6.40 -17.96
CA ASN A 250 -5.98 5.10 -17.87
C ASN A 250 -7.10 4.93 -18.90
N CYS A 251 -7.90 5.98 -19.16
CA CYS A 251 -9.08 5.91 -20.02
C CYS A 251 -8.79 6.20 -21.50
N HIS A 252 -7.73 6.96 -21.80
CA HIS A 252 -7.45 7.38 -23.18
C HIS A 252 -6.07 6.92 -23.67
N ALA A 253 -4.99 7.20 -22.95
CA ALA A 253 -3.65 6.94 -23.45
C ALA A 253 -3.24 5.46 -23.42
N TYR A 254 -3.66 4.72 -22.38
CA TYR A 254 -3.19 3.37 -22.13
C TYR A 254 -3.52 2.39 -23.25
N ASP A 255 -4.71 2.51 -23.86
CA ASP A 255 -5.11 1.64 -24.94
C ASP A 255 -4.20 1.81 -26.17
N ALA A 256 -4.02 3.04 -26.64
CA ALA A 256 -3.16 3.35 -27.79
C ALA A 256 -1.69 2.99 -27.50
N MET A 257 -1.14 3.49 -26.39
CA MET A 257 0.29 3.37 -26.07
C MET A 257 0.69 1.95 -25.68
N VAL A 258 -0.16 1.24 -24.93
CA VAL A 258 0.20 -0.07 -24.38
C VAL A 258 -0.45 -1.20 -25.16
N ARG A 259 -1.79 -1.25 -25.26
CA ARG A 259 -2.52 -2.40 -25.80
C ARG A 259 -2.33 -2.57 -27.31
N ARG A 260 -2.49 -1.48 -28.05
CA ARG A 260 -2.38 -1.47 -29.52
C ARG A 260 -0.96 -1.25 -30.03
N TYR A 261 -0.03 -0.86 -29.17
CA TYR A 261 1.37 -0.60 -29.56
C TYR A 261 2.39 -1.48 -28.83
N VAL A 262 2.74 -1.17 -27.58
CA VAL A 262 3.80 -1.90 -26.84
C VAL A 262 3.55 -3.41 -26.80
N LEU A 263 2.33 -3.87 -26.51
CA LEU A 263 2.02 -5.29 -26.41
C LEU A 263 2.12 -6.02 -27.76
N GLN A 264 1.98 -5.32 -28.89
CA GLN A 264 2.14 -5.93 -30.22
C GLN A 264 3.61 -6.27 -30.50
N TYR A 265 4.55 -5.54 -29.91
CA TYR A 265 5.97 -5.85 -30.00
C TYR A 265 6.44 -6.86 -28.95
N ILE A 266 5.94 -6.77 -27.72
CA ILE A 266 6.35 -7.67 -26.63
C ILE A 266 5.71 -9.07 -26.76
N PHE A 267 4.47 -9.14 -27.26
CA PHE A 267 3.73 -10.38 -27.47
C PHE A 267 3.12 -10.41 -28.88
N PRO A 268 3.96 -10.54 -29.92
CA PRO A 268 3.52 -10.43 -31.30
C PRO A 268 2.52 -11.53 -31.66
N LYS A 269 1.40 -11.11 -32.26
CA LYS A 269 0.33 -12.00 -32.77
C LYS A 269 0.13 -11.87 -34.28
N GLY A 270 0.97 -11.08 -34.94
CA GLY A 270 0.94 -10.92 -36.39
C GLY A 270 1.50 -12.14 -37.10
N LYS A 271 1.49 -12.06 -38.44
CA LYS A 271 1.97 -13.12 -39.31
C LYS A 271 3.43 -13.46 -38.99
N ASP A 272 3.76 -14.75 -38.98
CA ASP A 272 5.12 -15.28 -38.74
C ASP A 272 5.73 -14.82 -37.40
N GLY A 273 4.89 -14.55 -36.39
CA GLY A 273 5.33 -14.09 -35.07
C GLY A 273 5.85 -12.66 -35.06
N GLN A 274 5.53 -11.86 -36.07
CA GLN A 274 5.88 -10.44 -36.14
C GLN A 274 4.83 -9.55 -35.45
N PRO A 275 5.20 -8.32 -35.07
CA PRO A 275 4.24 -7.34 -34.57
C PRO A 275 3.11 -7.10 -35.59
N ASP A 276 1.88 -6.97 -35.10
CA ASP A 276 0.73 -6.68 -35.97
C ASP A 276 0.77 -5.21 -36.43
N ARG A 277 1.23 -5.02 -37.68
CA ARG A 277 1.36 -3.70 -38.27
C ARG A 277 0.05 -2.97 -38.45
N ALA A 278 -1.05 -3.66 -38.76
CA ALA A 278 -2.32 -2.98 -38.95
C ALA A 278 -2.81 -2.34 -37.65
N VAL A 279 -2.63 -3.04 -36.51
CA VAL A 279 -2.96 -2.52 -35.18
C VAL A 279 -2.03 -1.38 -34.77
N ILE A 280 -0.72 -1.53 -35.01
CA ILE A 280 0.29 -0.51 -34.71
C ILE A 280 0.05 0.77 -35.52
N ASP A 281 -0.10 0.67 -36.84
CA ASP A 281 -0.27 1.82 -37.74
C ASP A 281 -1.54 2.61 -37.41
N ALA A 282 -2.60 1.92 -36.97
CA ALA A 282 -3.81 2.56 -36.47
C ALA A 282 -3.65 3.24 -35.09
N ALA A 283 -2.67 2.81 -34.28
CA ALA A 283 -2.40 3.39 -32.95
C ALA A 283 -1.47 4.59 -32.99
N VAL A 284 -0.54 4.65 -33.95
CA VAL A 284 0.47 5.71 -34.04
C VAL A 284 -0.15 7.14 -34.06
N PRO A 285 -1.22 7.44 -34.82
CA PRO A 285 -1.86 8.75 -34.77
C PRO A 285 -2.46 9.11 -33.41
N ASP A 286 -3.04 8.12 -32.70
CA ASP A 286 -3.59 8.34 -31.36
C ASP A 286 -2.46 8.60 -30.35
N ILE A 287 -1.35 7.86 -30.44
CA ILE A 287 -0.16 8.08 -29.62
C ILE A 287 0.38 9.49 -29.86
N ALA A 288 0.49 9.92 -31.12
CA ALA A 288 0.95 11.27 -31.46
C ALA A 288 0.06 12.33 -30.80
N LYS A 289 -1.26 12.21 -30.93
CA LYS A 289 -2.22 13.12 -30.28
C LYS A 289 -2.08 13.15 -28.76
N HIS A 290 -1.88 12.00 -28.12
CA HIS A 290 -1.67 11.95 -26.67
C HIS A 290 -0.35 12.61 -26.27
N LEU A 291 0.72 12.43 -27.04
CA LEU A 291 2.00 13.08 -26.79
C LEU A 291 1.92 14.60 -26.98
N GLU A 292 1.15 15.10 -27.95
CA GLU A 292 0.90 16.55 -28.10
C GLU A 292 0.19 17.14 -26.88
N VAL A 293 -0.83 16.43 -26.35
CA VAL A 293 -1.53 16.84 -25.12
C VAL A 293 -0.57 16.86 -23.92
N LEU A 294 0.27 15.85 -23.79
CA LEU A 294 1.28 15.77 -22.71
C LEU A 294 2.37 16.83 -22.86
N GLU A 295 2.81 17.12 -24.08
CA GLU A 295 3.79 18.17 -24.37
C GLU A 295 3.30 19.54 -23.93
N HIS A 296 2.04 19.86 -24.25
CA HIS A 296 1.42 21.09 -23.78
C HIS A 296 1.26 21.11 -22.25
N ALA A 297 0.88 19.98 -21.65
CA ALA A 297 0.70 19.86 -20.21
C ALA A 297 1.99 20.04 -19.42
N TYR A 298 3.08 19.43 -19.88
CA TYR A 298 4.40 19.62 -19.27
C TYR A 298 4.87 21.05 -19.48
N GLY A 299 4.83 21.58 -20.71
CA GLY A 299 5.33 22.92 -21.01
C GLY A 299 6.77 23.09 -20.53
N SER A 300 7.02 23.95 -19.54
CA SER A 300 8.33 24.12 -18.89
C SER A 300 8.53 23.32 -17.59
N HIS A 301 7.56 22.51 -17.18
CA HIS A 301 7.58 21.74 -15.93
C HIS A 301 8.10 20.30 -16.15
N ASP A 302 8.66 19.72 -15.09
CA ASP A 302 9.18 18.34 -15.12
C ASP A 302 8.12 17.30 -14.70
N TYR A 303 7.01 17.75 -14.12
CA TYR A 303 5.91 16.90 -13.62
C TYR A 303 4.56 17.41 -14.13
N LEU A 304 3.57 16.51 -14.21
CA LEU A 304 2.26 16.82 -14.78
C LEU A 304 1.46 17.83 -13.96
N VAL A 305 1.70 17.88 -12.64
CA VAL A 305 1.03 18.82 -11.73
C VAL A 305 2.02 19.37 -10.73
N GLY A 306 2.23 20.68 -10.81
CA GLY A 306 3.10 21.39 -9.88
C GLY A 306 4.58 21.09 -10.06
N SER A 307 5.32 21.09 -8.94
CA SER A 307 6.78 21.06 -8.94
C SER A 307 7.39 19.78 -8.37
N VAL A 308 6.55 18.80 -8.01
CA VAL A 308 6.98 17.51 -7.46
C VAL A 308 6.32 16.36 -8.18
N MET A 309 7.01 15.22 -8.18
CA MET A 309 6.50 13.96 -8.70
C MET A 309 5.23 13.53 -7.95
N SER A 310 4.24 13.07 -8.71
CA SER A 310 2.97 12.57 -8.19
C SER A 310 2.64 11.17 -8.74
N MET A 311 1.55 10.57 -8.23
CA MET A 311 0.99 9.33 -8.76
C MET A 311 0.77 9.36 -10.27
N ALA A 312 0.38 10.52 -10.83
CA ALA A 312 0.18 10.67 -12.27
C ALA A 312 1.48 10.43 -13.05
N ASP A 313 2.59 10.98 -12.56
CA ASP A 313 3.91 10.81 -13.14
C ASP A 313 4.41 9.36 -13.01
N LEU A 314 4.17 8.72 -11.86
CA LEU A 314 4.51 7.31 -11.61
C LEU A 314 3.73 6.32 -12.51
N ILE A 315 2.49 6.66 -12.87
CA ILE A 315 1.69 5.86 -13.80
C ILE A 315 2.19 6.05 -15.23
N LEU A 316 2.48 7.29 -15.63
CA LEU A 316 2.89 7.59 -17.00
C LEU A 316 4.31 7.14 -17.33
N ALA A 317 5.24 7.23 -16.40
CA ALA A 317 6.66 7.03 -16.68
C ALA A 317 7.00 5.62 -17.22
N PRO A 318 6.52 4.49 -16.65
CA PRO A 318 6.74 3.17 -17.23
C PRO A 318 6.13 3.02 -18.64
N ILE A 319 4.96 3.61 -18.89
CA ILE A 319 4.28 3.56 -20.19
C ILE A 319 5.15 4.23 -21.25
N LEU A 320 5.56 5.47 -20.98
CA LEU A 320 6.40 6.24 -21.88
C LEU A 320 7.78 5.61 -22.12
N ALA A 321 8.35 4.99 -21.09
CA ALA A 321 9.59 4.24 -21.22
C ALA A 321 9.45 3.07 -22.21
N TYR A 322 8.35 2.32 -22.16
CA TYR A 322 8.09 1.22 -23.08
C TYR A 322 7.73 1.69 -24.49
N VAL A 323 6.97 2.78 -24.63
CA VAL A 323 6.68 3.38 -25.94
C VAL A 323 7.98 3.74 -26.67
N GLY A 324 8.93 4.35 -25.95
CA GLY A 324 10.23 4.75 -26.51
C GLY A 324 11.20 3.61 -26.83
N MET A 325 10.87 2.36 -26.53
CA MET A 325 11.69 1.21 -26.91
C MET A 325 11.53 0.80 -28.38
N PHE A 326 10.46 1.24 -29.03
CA PHE A 326 10.08 0.82 -30.38
C PHE A 326 10.08 1.98 -31.37
N PRO A 327 10.28 1.73 -32.68
CA PRO A 327 10.67 2.75 -33.65
C PRO A 327 9.75 3.98 -33.73
N GLU A 328 8.43 3.77 -33.87
CA GLU A 328 7.48 4.87 -34.06
C GLU A 328 7.35 5.74 -32.81
N GLY A 329 7.30 5.10 -31.64
CA GLY A 329 7.24 5.73 -30.34
C GLY A 329 8.51 6.51 -30.04
N ALA A 330 9.69 5.99 -30.39
CA ALA A 330 10.95 6.70 -30.28
C ALA A 330 11.00 7.95 -31.18
N GLU A 331 10.55 7.84 -32.43
CA GLU A 331 10.46 8.97 -33.36
C GLU A 331 9.47 10.04 -32.89
N LEU A 332 8.29 9.62 -32.43
CA LEU A 332 7.30 10.53 -31.88
C LEU A 332 7.85 11.24 -30.63
N LEU A 333 8.47 10.52 -29.69
CA LEU A 333 9.06 11.14 -28.50
C LEU A 333 10.16 12.14 -28.84
N ALA A 334 10.98 11.89 -29.87
CA ALA A 334 12.00 12.83 -30.32
C ALA A 334 11.43 14.19 -30.79
N LYS A 335 10.14 14.24 -31.15
CA LYS A 335 9.43 15.47 -31.55
C LYS A 335 8.79 16.21 -30.36
N HIS A 336 8.83 15.64 -29.15
CA HIS A 336 8.18 16.18 -27.94
C HIS A 336 9.21 16.44 -26.82
N PRO A 337 9.96 17.55 -26.89
CA PRO A 337 11.10 17.80 -25.99
C PRO A 337 10.68 17.98 -24.52
N SER A 338 9.49 18.51 -24.23
CA SER A 338 9.01 18.65 -22.85
C SER A 338 8.67 17.30 -22.24
N VAL A 339 8.05 16.40 -23.02
CA VAL A 339 7.83 15.00 -22.61
C VAL A 339 9.17 14.30 -22.36
N GLN A 340 10.17 14.49 -23.22
CA GLN A 340 11.50 13.88 -23.02
C GLN A 340 12.19 14.39 -21.76
N ARG A 341 12.11 15.70 -21.48
CA ARG A 341 12.65 16.30 -20.25
C ARG A 341 11.97 15.71 -19.01
N ALA A 342 10.63 15.66 -18.99
CA ALA A 342 9.88 15.08 -17.89
C ALA A 342 10.20 13.58 -17.67
N GLN A 343 10.35 12.82 -18.76
CA GLN A 343 10.81 11.43 -18.66
C GLN A 343 12.21 11.32 -18.05
N ALA A 344 13.15 12.19 -18.45
CA ALA A 344 14.49 12.19 -17.89
C ALA A 344 14.48 12.47 -16.38
N ALA A 345 13.62 13.39 -15.92
CA ALA A 345 13.45 13.69 -14.50
C ALA A 345 12.99 12.46 -13.70
N ILE A 346 12.00 11.70 -14.18
CA ILE A 346 11.54 10.47 -13.49
C ILE A 346 12.57 9.34 -13.63
N ARG A 347 13.23 9.17 -14.77
CA ARG A 347 14.27 8.14 -14.98
C ARG A 347 15.49 8.33 -14.09
N ALA A 348 15.80 9.56 -13.69
CA ALA A 348 16.87 9.85 -12.75
C ALA A 348 16.57 9.43 -11.31
N ARG A 349 15.31 9.07 -11.00
CA ARG A 349 14.92 8.66 -9.65
C ARG A 349 15.39 7.23 -9.34
N PRO A 350 15.90 6.95 -8.13
CA PRO A 350 16.30 5.59 -7.72
C PRO A 350 15.19 4.55 -7.89
N SER A 351 13.94 4.92 -7.60
CA SER A 351 12.76 4.05 -7.75
C SER A 351 12.58 3.52 -9.17
N PHE A 352 12.86 4.34 -10.19
CA PHE A 352 12.75 3.93 -11.59
C PHE A 352 13.77 2.86 -11.92
N ALA A 353 15.02 3.03 -11.47
CA ALA A 353 16.10 2.07 -11.66
C ALA A 353 15.86 0.76 -10.88
N ALA A 354 15.45 0.85 -9.61
CA ALA A 354 15.19 -0.31 -8.74
C ALA A 354 14.06 -1.22 -9.27
N THR A 355 13.16 -0.65 -10.08
CA THR A 355 11.99 -1.34 -10.62
C THR A 355 12.09 -1.66 -12.11
N GLN A 356 13.27 -1.50 -12.72
CA GLN A 356 13.50 -1.82 -14.12
C GLN A 356 13.14 -3.30 -14.39
N PRO A 357 12.30 -3.60 -15.39
CA PRO A 357 11.97 -4.98 -15.71
C PRO A 357 13.18 -5.67 -16.35
N GLN A 358 13.37 -6.95 -16.03
CA GLN A 358 14.26 -7.80 -16.80
C GLN A 358 13.50 -8.29 -18.03
N LEU A 359 13.87 -7.75 -19.20
CA LEU A 359 13.33 -8.18 -20.49
C LEU A 359 14.32 -9.21 -21.04
N SER A 360 14.07 -10.49 -20.73
CA SER A 360 14.81 -11.63 -21.27
C SER A 360 14.22 -12.11 -22.58
#